data_AF-A0A6P4JCQ5-F1
#
_entry.id   AF-A0A6P4JCQ5-F1
#
_cell.length_a   1.000
_cell.length_b   1.000
_cell.length_c   1.000
_cell.angle_alpha   90.00
_cell.angle_beta   90.00
_cell.angle_gamma   90.00
#
_symmetry.space_group_name_H-M   'P 1'
#
loop_
_entity.id
_entity.type
_entity.pdbx_description
1 polymer ?
#
loop_
_entity_poly.entity_id
_entity_poly.type
_entity_poly.pdbx_seq_one_letter_code
_entity_poly.pdbx_strand_id
1 'polypeptide(L)'
;MNQKYGLNKPLWDQYLIYMGNLLHGNLGTSFQFNNQPVTQLIAHDIGPSMQIGTQAMIVGSVLGILLGAVAAIKKNTWVDSGATFISILGISIPSFVLAVLLQYYFGYKLQWFPVALWQNFSSSILPTLALAAFPLANVARFMRTEMVDVLDSDYIELAKAKGDSERKTITHHALRNSLIPVITIVGPMAVSIMTGSLVVENIFSIPGIGNQFVQSILTNDYPTIMGLTIFYSFLLVVIILVVDILYGIIDPRIRLGNGGKE
;
A
#
# COMPACT_ATOMS: atom_id res chain seq x y z
N MET A 1 24.03 -30.75 -10.09
CA MET A 1 23.10 -29.60 -10.00
C MET A 1 22.70 -29.09 -11.38
N ASN A 2 23.65 -28.66 -12.22
CA ASN A 2 23.32 -27.96 -13.47
C ASN A 2 22.53 -28.78 -14.52
N GLN A 3 22.70 -30.11 -14.58
CA GLN A 3 21.88 -30.97 -15.45
C GLN A 3 20.45 -31.14 -14.93
N LYS A 4 20.25 -31.21 -13.61
CA LYS A 4 18.93 -31.45 -12.98
C LYS A 4 17.98 -30.25 -13.16
N TYR A 5 18.54 -29.04 -13.23
CA TYR A 5 17.78 -27.79 -13.39
C TYR A 5 17.89 -27.18 -14.80
N GLY A 6 18.48 -27.90 -15.76
CA GLY A 6 18.61 -27.42 -17.14
C GLY A 6 19.56 -26.24 -17.35
N LEU A 7 20.34 -25.85 -16.32
CA LEU A 7 21.27 -24.71 -16.34
C LEU A 7 22.44 -24.88 -17.33
N ASN A 8 22.63 -26.08 -17.88
CA ASN A 8 23.61 -26.37 -18.92
C ASN A 8 23.09 -26.13 -20.35
N LYS A 9 21.80 -25.83 -20.53
CA LYS A 9 21.20 -25.60 -21.85
C LYS A 9 21.45 -24.16 -22.33
N PRO A 10 21.33 -23.88 -23.65
CA PRO A 10 21.30 -22.50 -24.15
C PRO A 10 20.26 -21.63 -23.41
N LEU A 11 20.51 -20.32 -23.29
CA LEU A 11 19.64 -19.42 -22.53
C LEU A 11 18.18 -19.41 -22.99
N TRP A 12 17.95 -19.51 -24.31
CA TRP A 12 16.60 -19.56 -24.87
C TRP A 12 15.85 -20.84 -24.44
N ASP A 13 16.55 -21.97 -24.36
CA ASP A 13 16.00 -23.24 -23.88
C ASP A 13 15.65 -23.15 -22.39
N GLN A 14 16.52 -22.54 -21.58
CA GLN A 14 16.27 -22.31 -20.16
C GLN A 14 15.03 -21.44 -19.95
N TYR A 15 14.87 -20.40 -20.76
CA TYR A 15 13.70 -19.52 -20.74
C TYR A 15 12.41 -20.28 -21.09
N LEU A 16 12.39 -21.07 -22.17
CA LEU A 16 11.21 -21.83 -22.56
C LEU A 16 10.81 -22.87 -21.51
N ILE A 17 11.78 -23.54 -20.89
CA ILE A 17 11.54 -24.46 -19.77
C ILE A 17 10.95 -23.72 -18.58
N TYR A 18 11.49 -22.54 -18.23
CA TYR A 18 10.98 -21.73 -17.14
C TYR A 18 9.55 -21.26 -17.39
N MET A 19 9.26 -20.74 -18.60
CA MET A 19 7.91 -20.33 -19.00
C MET A 19 6.93 -21.51 -19.00
N GLY A 20 7.34 -22.67 -19.49
CA GLY A 20 6.53 -23.89 -19.43
C GLY A 20 6.19 -24.30 -18.00
N ASN A 21 7.18 -24.24 -17.09
CA ASN A 21 6.97 -24.51 -15.67
C ASN A 21 6.06 -23.47 -14.99
N LEU A 22 6.19 -22.20 -15.38
CA LEU A 22 5.38 -21.11 -14.85
C LEU A 22 3.89 -21.31 -15.14
N LEU A 23 3.54 -21.80 -16.33
CA LEU A 23 2.15 -22.12 -16.68
C LEU A 23 1.53 -23.22 -15.80
N HIS A 24 2.36 -24.05 -15.18
CA HIS A 24 1.94 -25.08 -14.22
C HIS A 24 2.04 -24.59 -12.76
N GLY A 25 2.28 -23.29 -12.55
CA GLY A 25 2.44 -22.69 -11.22
C GLY A 25 3.78 -23.00 -10.55
N ASN A 26 4.78 -23.50 -11.28
CA ASN A 26 6.10 -23.80 -10.72
C ASN A 26 7.08 -22.63 -10.97
N LEU A 27 7.32 -21.84 -9.93
CA LEU A 27 8.25 -20.69 -9.94
C LEU A 27 9.74 -21.11 -9.87
N GLY A 28 10.01 -22.40 -9.78
CA GLY A 28 11.34 -22.96 -9.59
C GLY A 28 11.64 -23.34 -8.15
N THR A 29 12.88 -23.73 -7.92
CA THR A 29 13.40 -24.17 -6.62
C THR A 29 14.52 -23.24 -6.21
N SER A 30 14.45 -22.72 -4.99
CA SER A 30 15.53 -21.95 -4.41
C SER A 30 16.74 -22.84 -4.17
N PHE A 31 17.93 -22.41 -4.55
CA PHE A 31 19.16 -23.15 -4.25
C PHE A 31 19.78 -22.79 -2.90
N GLN A 32 19.37 -21.65 -2.33
CA GLN A 32 19.93 -21.09 -1.10
C GLN A 32 19.04 -21.34 0.11
N PHE A 33 17.73 -21.58 -0.10
CA PHE A 33 16.75 -21.88 0.94
C PHE A 33 16.38 -23.37 0.91
N ASN A 34 17.35 -24.22 1.27
CA ASN A 34 17.15 -25.66 1.47
C ASN A 34 16.54 -26.43 0.28
N ASN A 35 16.78 -26.01 -0.97
CA ASN A 35 16.16 -26.64 -2.14
C ASN A 35 14.61 -26.66 -2.08
N GLN A 36 14.01 -25.66 -1.45
CA GLN A 36 12.54 -25.57 -1.36
C GLN A 36 11.93 -24.90 -2.61
N PRO A 37 10.70 -25.30 -3.01
CA PRO A 37 9.95 -24.61 -4.04
C PRO A 37 9.70 -23.14 -3.68
N VAL A 38 9.96 -22.23 -4.62
CA VAL A 38 9.75 -20.78 -4.40
C VAL A 38 8.28 -20.47 -4.10
N THR A 39 7.34 -21.26 -4.62
CA THR A 39 5.92 -21.14 -4.29
C THR A 39 5.61 -21.39 -2.82
N GLN A 40 6.25 -22.37 -2.20
CA GLN A 40 6.07 -22.68 -0.78
C GLN A 40 6.67 -21.60 0.10
N LEU A 41 7.84 -21.11 -0.30
CA LEU A 41 8.53 -20.01 0.35
C LEU A 41 7.65 -18.74 0.37
N ILE A 42 7.10 -18.35 -0.78
CA ILE A 42 6.16 -17.23 -0.87
C ILE A 42 4.92 -17.47 -0.01
N ALA A 43 4.31 -18.66 -0.10
CA ALA A 43 3.09 -18.98 0.64
C ALA A 43 3.28 -18.90 2.17
N HIS A 44 4.48 -19.22 2.66
CA HIS A 44 4.81 -19.13 4.09
C HIS A 44 5.04 -17.67 4.52
N ASP A 45 5.77 -16.89 3.73
CA ASP A 45 6.24 -15.56 4.13
C ASP A 45 5.28 -14.41 3.75
N ILE A 46 4.24 -14.69 2.94
CA ILE A 46 3.29 -13.66 2.48
C ILE A 46 2.46 -13.07 3.63
N GLY A 47 2.16 -13.86 4.66
CA GLY A 47 1.24 -13.48 5.75
C GLY A 47 1.66 -12.20 6.48
N PRO A 48 2.88 -12.15 7.05
CA PRO A 48 3.38 -10.96 7.73
C PRO A 48 3.43 -9.70 6.85
N SER A 49 3.89 -9.82 5.60
CA SER A 49 3.93 -8.70 4.65
C SER A 49 2.53 -8.16 4.31
N MET A 50 1.56 -9.06 4.07
CA MET A 50 0.17 -8.68 3.84
C MET A 50 -0.46 -8.01 5.06
N GLN A 51 -0.14 -8.50 6.26
CA GLN A 51 -0.64 -7.94 7.50
C GLN A 51 -0.19 -6.47 7.67
N ILE A 52 1.12 -6.19 7.63
CA ILE A 52 1.61 -4.81 7.80
C ILE A 52 1.18 -3.89 6.66
N GLY A 53 1.13 -4.40 5.43
CA GLY A 53 0.71 -3.61 4.27
C GLY A 53 -0.76 -3.20 4.37
N THR A 54 -1.63 -4.15 4.73
CA THR A 54 -3.07 -3.89 4.91
C THR A 54 -3.31 -2.97 6.11
N GLN A 55 -2.63 -3.20 7.23
CA GLN A 55 -2.72 -2.35 8.42
C GLN A 55 -2.30 -0.91 8.09
N ALA A 56 -1.17 -0.74 7.39
CA ALA A 56 -0.66 0.58 7.01
C ALA A 56 -1.63 1.33 6.08
N MET A 57 -2.21 0.62 5.11
CA MET A 57 -3.22 1.19 4.21
C MET A 57 -4.47 1.63 4.95
N ILE A 58 -5.01 0.79 5.85
CA ILE A 58 -6.22 1.13 6.61
C ILE A 58 -5.94 2.32 7.54
N VAL A 59 -4.90 2.21 8.38
CA VAL A 59 -4.56 3.24 9.36
C VAL A 59 -4.24 4.55 8.66
N GLY A 60 -3.39 4.51 7.64
CA GLY A 60 -2.99 5.70 6.91
C GLY A 60 -4.15 6.34 6.16
N SER A 61 -4.97 5.57 5.44
CA SER A 61 -6.09 6.14 4.69
C SER A 61 -7.15 6.72 5.61
N VAL A 62 -7.50 6.04 6.72
CA VAL A 62 -8.49 6.55 7.68
C VAL A 62 -7.99 7.82 8.34
N LEU A 63 -6.76 7.82 8.87
CA LEU A 63 -6.18 9.02 9.48
C LEU A 63 -6.01 10.15 8.46
N GLY A 64 -5.65 9.82 7.22
CA GLY A 64 -5.54 10.76 6.11
C GLY A 64 -6.88 11.41 5.78
N ILE A 65 -7.95 10.63 5.64
CA ILE A 65 -9.31 11.14 5.40
C ILE A 65 -9.72 12.10 6.52
N LEU A 66 -9.51 11.70 7.78
CA LEU A 66 -9.85 12.54 8.93
C LEU A 66 -9.06 13.85 8.93
N LEU A 67 -7.74 13.77 8.74
CA LEU A 67 -6.87 14.94 8.73
C LEU A 67 -7.21 15.90 7.58
N GLY A 68 -7.42 15.36 6.37
CA GLY A 68 -7.78 16.13 5.18
C GLY A 68 -9.16 16.77 5.30
N ALA A 69 -10.14 16.05 5.85
CA ALA A 69 -11.47 16.57 6.08
C ALA A 69 -11.48 17.71 7.11
N VAL A 70 -10.75 17.54 8.22
CA VAL A 70 -10.59 18.58 9.24
C VAL A 70 -9.90 19.82 8.66
N ALA A 71 -8.86 19.63 7.84
CA ALA A 71 -8.16 20.72 7.15
C ALA A 71 -9.08 21.50 6.20
N ALA A 72 -9.93 20.80 5.43
CA ALA A 72 -10.88 21.43 4.52
C ALA A 72 -11.98 22.22 5.27
N ILE A 73 -12.53 21.68 6.35
CA ILE A 73 -13.54 22.37 7.18
C ILE A 73 -12.94 23.64 7.80
N LYS A 74 -11.66 23.61 8.16
CA LYS A 74 -10.92 24.72 8.77
C LYS A 74 -9.97 25.39 7.77
N LYS A 75 -10.36 25.46 6.48
CA LYS A 75 -9.58 26.07 5.39
C LYS A 75 -9.03 27.44 5.78
N ASN A 76 -7.78 27.71 5.42
CA ASN A 76 -7.06 28.97 5.71
C ASN A 76 -6.87 29.29 7.21
N THR A 77 -6.92 28.29 8.09
CA THR A 77 -6.58 28.44 9.50
C THR A 77 -5.27 27.70 9.83
N TRP A 78 -4.77 27.88 11.05
CA TRP A 78 -3.59 27.14 11.55
C TRP A 78 -3.77 25.62 11.53
N VAL A 79 -5.01 25.12 11.60
CA VAL A 79 -5.32 23.68 11.53
C VAL A 79 -5.05 23.16 10.12
N ASP A 80 -5.45 23.91 9.10
CA ASP A 80 -5.19 23.60 7.70
C ASP A 80 -3.69 23.62 7.39
N SER A 81 -3.00 24.69 7.80
CA SER A 81 -1.55 24.80 7.66
C SER A 81 -0.80 23.67 8.38
N GLY A 82 -1.24 23.28 9.58
CA GLY A 82 -0.66 22.18 10.34
C GLY A 82 -0.88 20.82 9.69
N ALA A 83 -2.09 20.55 9.18
CA ALA A 83 -2.40 19.32 8.44
C ALA A 83 -1.59 19.21 7.14
N THR A 84 -1.43 20.33 6.43
CA THR A 84 -0.59 20.41 5.22
C THR A 84 0.87 20.16 5.56
N PHE A 85 1.38 20.75 6.64
CA PHE A 85 2.75 20.52 7.11
C PHE A 85 3.00 19.05 7.49
N ILE A 86 2.09 18.42 8.23
CA ILE A 86 2.17 16.98 8.57
C ILE A 86 2.18 16.12 7.29
N SER A 87 1.33 16.46 6.32
CA SER A 87 1.27 15.74 5.04
C SER A 87 2.58 15.89 4.24
N ILE A 88 3.16 17.09 4.22
CA ILE A 88 4.47 17.32 3.58
C ILE A 88 5.54 16.45 4.27
N LEU A 89 5.61 16.46 5.60
CA LEU A 89 6.56 15.61 6.32
C LEU A 89 6.39 14.12 6.01
N GLY A 90 5.15 13.62 5.94
CA GLY A 90 4.88 12.22 5.63
C GLY A 90 5.26 11.79 4.20
N ILE A 91 5.30 12.74 3.25
CA ILE A 91 5.80 12.48 1.88
C ILE A 91 7.32 12.67 1.81
N SER A 92 7.86 13.69 2.49
CA SER A 92 9.27 14.06 2.41
C SER A 92 10.19 13.14 3.20
N ILE A 93 9.72 12.56 4.30
CA ILE A 93 10.52 11.63 5.11
C ILE A 93 10.30 10.21 4.57
N PRO A 94 11.36 9.53 4.10
CA PRO A 94 11.23 8.14 3.67
C PRO A 94 10.72 7.24 4.79
N SER A 95 9.87 6.27 4.45
CA SER A 95 9.26 5.34 5.43
C SER A 95 10.30 4.58 6.25
N PHE A 96 11.44 4.21 5.66
CA PHE A 96 12.53 3.54 6.38
C PHE A 96 13.20 4.44 7.43
N VAL A 97 13.26 5.76 7.20
CA VAL A 97 13.78 6.71 8.20
C VAL A 97 12.82 6.77 9.38
N LEU A 98 11.51 6.84 9.13
CA LEU A 98 10.50 6.75 10.19
C LEU A 98 10.57 5.42 10.92
N ALA A 99 10.78 4.30 10.21
CA ALA A 99 10.97 2.98 10.82
C ALA A 99 12.13 2.97 11.82
N VAL A 100 13.31 3.46 11.43
CA VAL A 100 14.49 3.53 12.32
C VAL A 100 14.23 4.43 13.52
N LEU A 101 13.63 5.61 13.32
CA LEU A 101 13.31 6.53 14.41
C LEU A 101 12.29 5.90 15.38
N LEU A 102 11.22 5.30 14.86
CA LEU A 102 10.20 4.64 15.67
C LEU A 102 10.81 3.47 16.45
N GLN A 103 11.63 2.63 15.82
CA GLN A 103 12.33 1.54 16.48
C GLN A 103 13.27 2.03 17.59
N TYR A 104 14.04 3.10 17.32
CA TYR A 104 14.97 3.66 18.30
C TYR A 104 14.27 4.29 19.51
N TYR A 105 13.25 5.11 19.29
CA TYR A 105 12.57 5.80 20.39
C TYR A 105 11.61 4.85 21.12
N PHE A 106 10.66 4.25 20.41
CA PHE A 106 9.59 3.48 21.04
C PHE A 106 10.00 2.04 21.37
N GLY A 107 10.94 1.48 20.63
CA GLY A 107 11.45 0.14 20.85
C GLY A 107 12.66 0.10 21.78
N TYR A 108 13.71 0.88 21.50
CA TYR A 108 14.95 0.83 22.29
C TYR A 108 14.91 1.72 23.54
N LYS A 109 14.58 3.01 23.41
CA LYS A 109 14.57 3.94 24.57
C LYS A 109 13.41 3.73 25.53
N LEU A 110 12.18 3.69 25.01
CA LEU A 110 10.95 3.59 25.81
C LEU A 110 10.59 2.14 26.16
N GLN A 111 11.08 1.17 25.37
CA GLN A 111 10.76 -0.26 25.50
C GLN A 111 9.25 -0.58 25.52
N TRP A 112 8.45 0.26 24.86
CA TRP A 112 6.99 0.06 24.76
C TRP A 112 6.63 -1.06 23.78
N PHE A 113 7.45 -1.23 22.74
CA PHE A 113 7.21 -2.20 21.68
C PHE A 113 8.45 -3.04 21.41
N PRO A 114 8.28 -4.29 20.94
CA PRO A 114 9.41 -5.12 20.55
C PRO A 114 10.14 -4.51 19.34
N VAL A 115 11.47 -4.49 19.40
CA VAL A 115 12.34 -4.02 18.31
C VAL A 115 12.61 -5.08 17.25
N ALA A 116 12.45 -6.35 17.62
CA ALA A 116 12.69 -7.52 16.78
C ALA A 116 11.78 -8.68 17.24
N LEU A 117 11.73 -9.76 16.46
CA LEU A 117 10.92 -10.96 16.66
C LEU A 117 9.43 -10.75 16.36
N TRP A 118 8.97 -11.43 15.30
CA TRP A 118 7.57 -11.42 14.86
C TRP A 118 6.74 -12.47 15.61
N GLN A 119 6.41 -12.18 16.88
CA GLN A 119 5.66 -13.12 17.73
C GLN A 119 4.25 -12.65 18.07
N ASN A 120 4.06 -11.34 18.28
CA ASN A 120 2.80 -10.77 18.75
C ASN A 120 2.31 -9.65 17.83
N PHE A 121 1.03 -9.31 17.94
CA PHE A 121 0.45 -8.15 17.24
C PHE A 121 1.21 -6.85 17.53
N SER A 122 1.78 -6.71 18.73
CA SER A 122 2.61 -5.55 19.08
C SER A 122 3.82 -5.37 18.18
N SER A 123 4.36 -6.44 17.59
CA SER A 123 5.47 -6.39 16.62
C SER A 123 5.06 -5.77 15.29
N SER A 124 3.75 -5.69 14.98
CA SER A 124 3.26 -5.08 13.75
C SER A 124 3.00 -3.58 13.86
N ILE A 125 2.94 -3.02 15.08
CA ILE A 125 2.50 -1.63 15.31
C ILE A 125 3.50 -0.62 14.76
N LEU A 126 4.77 -0.68 15.17
CA LEU A 126 5.80 0.24 14.70
C LEU A 126 6.04 0.18 13.17
N PRO A 127 6.17 -1.00 12.53
CA PRO A 127 6.30 -1.06 11.07
C PRO A 127 5.04 -0.55 10.37
N THR A 128 3.86 -0.81 10.91
CA THR A 128 2.59 -0.26 10.39
C THR A 128 2.59 1.26 10.43
N LEU A 129 3.00 1.88 11.55
CA LEU A 129 3.03 3.33 11.68
C LEU A 129 4.05 3.97 10.73
N ALA A 130 5.22 3.34 10.55
CA ALA A 130 6.22 3.78 9.60
C ALA A 130 5.69 3.76 8.15
N LEU A 131 5.02 2.68 7.76
CA LEU A 131 4.44 2.51 6.43
C LEU A 131 3.19 3.38 6.23
N ALA A 132 2.40 3.63 7.28
CA ALA A 132 1.15 4.40 7.23
C ALA A 132 1.37 5.90 6.96
N ALA A 133 2.59 6.42 7.18
CA ALA A 133 2.90 7.82 6.93
C ALA A 133 2.68 8.23 5.46
N PHE A 134 3.09 7.36 4.52
CA PHE A 134 2.91 7.59 3.09
C PHE A 134 1.43 7.67 2.67
N PRO A 135 0.57 6.69 3.00
CA PRO A 135 -0.84 6.78 2.69
C PRO A 135 -1.56 7.89 3.45
N LEU A 136 -1.22 8.13 4.72
CA LEU A 136 -1.78 9.24 5.48
C LEU A 136 -1.57 10.57 4.77
N ALA A 137 -0.34 10.87 4.37
CA ALA A 137 -0.02 12.15 3.77
C ALA A 137 -0.68 12.36 2.39
N ASN A 138 -0.67 11.33 1.54
CA ASN A 138 -1.28 11.42 0.21
C ASN A 138 -2.80 11.51 0.29
N VAL A 139 -3.43 10.67 1.13
CA VAL A 139 -4.88 10.68 1.31
C VAL A 139 -5.32 11.98 1.99
N ALA A 140 -4.60 12.50 2.99
CA ALA A 140 -4.93 13.77 3.62
C ALA A 140 -4.91 14.94 2.64
N ARG A 141 -3.84 15.05 1.84
CA ARG A 141 -3.72 16.11 0.83
C ARG A 141 -4.83 16.03 -0.19
N PHE A 142 -5.12 14.84 -0.69
CA PHE A 142 -6.13 14.64 -1.73
C PHE A 142 -7.55 14.86 -1.19
N MET A 143 -7.88 14.26 -0.05
CA MET A 143 -9.16 14.47 0.65
C MET A 143 -9.41 15.95 0.93
N ARG A 144 -8.38 16.69 1.36
CA ARG A 144 -8.48 18.14 1.59
C ARG A 144 -8.89 18.86 0.30
N THR A 145 -8.20 18.62 -0.81
CA THR A 145 -8.49 19.27 -2.09
C THR A 145 -9.92 18.99 -2.52
N GLU A 146 -10.31 17.71 -2.59
CA GLU A 146 -11.64 17.29 -3.01
C GLU A 146 -12.73 17.88 -2.11
N MET A 147 -12.51 17.91 -0.78
CA MET A 147 -13.49 18.43 0.14
C MET A 147 -13.64 19.94 0.08
N VAL A 148 -12.55 20.67 -0.19
CA VAL A 148 -12.63 22.12 -0.44
C VAL A 148 -13.46 22.38 -1.70
N ASP A 149 -13.20 21.67 -2.78
CA ASP A 149 -13.91 21.85 -4.04
C ASP A 149 -15.40 21.50 -3.91
N VAL A 150 -15.73 20.43 -3.16
CA VAL A 150 -17.12 20.07 -2.89
C VAL A 150 -17.80 21.11 -1.98
N LEU A 151 -17.14 21.61 -0.95
CA LEU A 151 -17.70 22.63 -0.04
C LEU A 151 -17.99 23.96 -0.75
N ASP A 152 -17.20 24.30 -1.76
CA ASP A 152 -17.32 25.50 -2.59
C ASP A 152 -18.31 25.32 -3.77
N SER A 153 -19.01 24.18 -3.88
CA SER A 153 -19.93 23.88 -4.98
C SER A 153 -21.38 24.34 -4.76
N ASP A 154 -22.08 24.67 -5.86
CA ASP A 154 -23.52 25.01 -5.89
C ASP A 154 -24.39 23.92 -5.24
N TYR A 155 -23.96 22.64 -5.32
CA TYR A 155 -24.64 21.52 -4.68
C TYR A 155 -24.74 21.69 -3.15
N ILE A 156 -23.66 22.17 -2.53
CA ILE A 156 -23.60 22.44 -1.09
C ILE A 156 -24.33 23.75 -0.75
N GLU A 157 -24.26 24.77 -1.61
CA GLU A 157 -25.02 26.01 -1.41
C GLU A 157 -26.53 25.75 -1.43
N LEU A 158 -27.01 24.92 -2.35
CA LEU A 158 -28.42 24.50 -2.40
C LEU A 158 -28.84 23.71 -1.14
N ALA A 159 -27.97 22.83 -0.62
CA ALA A 159 -28.25 22.10 0.61
C ALA A 159 -28.41 23.05 1.81
N LYS A 160 -27.52 24.05 1.92
CA LYS A 160 -27.62 25.12 2.94
C LYS A 160 -28.89 25.95 2.77
N ALA A 161 -29.26 26.31 1.54
CA ALA A 161 -30.49 27.08 1.25
C ALA A 161 -31.77 26.31 1.62
N LYS A 162 -31.75 24.97 1.59
CA LYS A 162 -32.84 24.11 2.06
C LYS A 162 -32.92 23.98 3.59
N GLY A 163 -31.98 24.58 4.33
CA GLY A 163 -31.95 24.54 5.78
C GLY A 163 -31.23 23.32 6.38
N ASP A 164 -30.41 22.61 5.60
CA ASP A 164 -29.59 21.54 6.15
C ASP A 164 -28.56 22.08 7.15
N SER A 165 -28.43 21.40 8.29
CA SER A 165 -27.47 21.78 9.33
C SER A 165 -26.03 21.58 8.85
N GLU A 166 -25.10 22.41 9.33
CA GLU A 166 -23.69 22.36 8.96
C GLU A 166 -23.08 20.95 9.12
N ARG A 167 -23.41 20.24 10.21
CA ARG A 167 -22.98 18.85 10.43
C ARG A 167 -23.50 17.88 9.38
N LYS A 168 -24.76 18.03 8.96
CA LYS A 168 -25.37 17.17 7.94
C LYS A 168 -24.77 17.47 6.57
N THR A 169 -24.59 18.75 6.24
CA THR A 169 -23.90 19.22 5.03
C THR A 169 -22.48 18.66 4.94
N ILE A 170 -21.71 18.69 6.04
CA ILE A 170 -20.36 18.15 6.06
C ILE A 170 -20.33 16.63 5.94
N THR A 171 -21.06 15.91 6.80
CA THR A 171 -20.92 14.45 6.91
C THR A 171 -21.65 13.68 5.80
N HIS A 172 -22.83 14.15 5.38
CA HIS A 172 -23.68 13.43 4.44
C HIS A 172 -23.46 13.88 2.98
N HIS A 173 -23.17 15.16 2.76
CA HIS A 173 -23.01 15.73 1.42
C HIS A 173 -21.54 15.87 1.04
N ALA A 174 -20.77 16.65 1.80
CA ALA A 174 -19.39 16.95 1.44
C ALA A 174 -18.47 15.72 1.52
N LEU A 175 -18.43 15.05 2.67
CA LEU A 175 -17.55 13.91 2.90
C LEU A 175 -17.84 12.76 1.92
N ARG A 176 -19.12 12.42 1.72
CA ARG A 176 -19.53 11.35 0.81
C ARG A 176 -19.10 11.60 -0.63
N ASN A 177 -19.28 12.82 -1.12
CA ASN A 177 -18.90 13.16 -2.50
C ASN A 177 -17.38 13.22 -2.67
N SER A 178 -16.66 13.70 -1.65
CA SER A 178 -15.19 13.80 -1.67
C SER A 178 -14.49 12.44 -1.55
N LEU A 179 -15.17 11.42 -1.00
CA LEU A 179 -14.61 10.07 -0.89
C LEU A 179 -14.56 9.32 -2.23
N ILE A 180 -15.40 9.68 -3.21
CA ILE A 180 -15.45 9.00 -4.51
C ILE A 180 -14.07 9.07 -5.19
N PRO A 181 -13.45 10.25 -5.34
CA PRO A 181 -12.13 10.35 -5.95
C PRO A 181 -11.02 9.80 -5.04
N VAL A 182 -11.15 9.89 -3.71
CA VAL A 182 -10.13 9.35 -2.77
C VAL A 182 -9.92 7.85 -2.94
N ILE A 183 -10.98 7.08 -3.22
CA ILE A 183 -10.88 5.63 -3.40
C ILE A 183 -10.01 5.27 -4.61
N THR A 184 -10.00 6.12 -5.64
CA THR A 184 -9.20 5.91 -6.87
C THR A 184 -7.70 5.92 -6.62
N ILE A 185 -7.24 6.72 -5.66
CA ILE A 185 -5.80 6.83 -5.35
C ILE A 185 -5.36 5.77 -4.33
N VAL A 186 -6.27 5.31 -3.46
CA VAL A 186 -5.98 4.28 -2.44
C VAL A 186 -5.53 2.97 -3.07
N GLY A 187 -6.08 2.63 -4.24
CA GLY A 187 -5.75 1.41 -4.97
C GLY A 187 -4.28 1.28 -5.37
N PRO A 188 -3.74 2.16 -6.23
CA PRO A 188 -2.31 2.17 -6.59
C PRO A 188 -1.38 2.32 -5.38
N MET A 189 -1.84 2.97 -4.32
CA MET A 189 -1.07 3.12 -3.07
C MET A 189 -0.93 1.79 -2.32
N ALA A 190 -1.95 0.94 -2.31
CA ALA A 190 -1.86 -0.39 -1.72
C ALA A 190 -0.75 -1.23 -2.36
N VAL A 191 -0.67 -1.20 -3.69
CA VAL A 191 0.41 -1.86 -4.44
C VAL A 191 1.78 -1.29 -4.06
N SER A 192 1.89 0.04 -4.02
CA SER A 192 3.14 0.72 -3.68
C SER A 192 3.65 0.32 -2.28
N ILE A 193 2.76 0.16 -1.30
CA ILE A 193 3.15 -0.26 0.06
C ILE A 193 3.61 -1.71 0.09
N MET A 194 2.92 -2.61 -0.62
CA MET A 194 3.30 -4.02 -0.67
C MET A 194 4.68 -4.24 -1.29
N THR A 195 5.05 -3.41 -2.28
CA THR A 195 6.39 -3.44 -2.89
C THR A 195 7.41 -2.63 -2.10
N GLY A 196 6.99 -1.59 -1.38
CA GLY A 196 7.85 -0.69 -0.60
C GLY A 196 8.15 -1.14 0.83
N SER A 197 7.46 -2.18 1.33
CA SER A 197 7.64 -2.70 2.69
C SER A 197 8.96 -3.42 2.90
N LEU A 198 9.67 -3.82 1.83
CA LEU A 198 10.90 -4.64 1.88
C LEU A 198 11.93 -4.10 2.89
N VAL A 199 12.17 -2.79 2.86
CA VAL A 199 13.18 -2.15 3.71
C VAL A 199 12.70 -2.09 5.16
N VAL A 200 11.42 -1.80 5.37
CA VAL A 200 10.83 -1.75 6.72
C VAL A 200 10.77 -3.14 7.35
N GLU A 201 10.44 -4.17 6.56
CA GLU A 201 10.50 -5.57 6.97
C GLU A 201 11.91 -5.97 7.40
N ASN A 202 12.93 -5.53 6.68
CA ASN A 202 14.31 -5.78 7.05
C ASN A 202 14.68 -5.10 8.39
N ILE A 203 14.34 -3.82 8.56
CA ILE A 203 14.63 -3.05 9.79
C ILE A 203 14.01 -3.70 11.04
N PHE A 204 12.76 -4.15 10.94
CA PHE A 204 12.04 -4.79 12.05
C PHE A 204 12.24 -6.32 12.12
N SER A 205 13.08 -6.90 11.26
CA SER A 205 13.31 -8.36 11.17
C SER A 205 12.01 -9.17 11.02
N ILE A 206 11.11 -8.68 10.18
CA ILE A 206 9.83 -9.32 9.87
C ILE A 206 10.10 -10.49 8.92
N PRO A 207 9.59 -11.71 9.20
CA PRO A 207 9.70 -12.88 8.32
C PRO A 207 8.70 -12.76 7.16
N GLY A 208 8.87 -11.71 6.36
CA GLY A 208 8.04 -11.40 5.20
C GLY A 208 8.75 -11.70 3.88
N ILE A 209 7.96 -11.72 2.80
CA ILE A 209 8.48 -11.91 1.42
C ILE A 209 9.52 -10.85 1.04
N GLY A 210 9.54 -9.70 1.70
CA GLY A 210 10.49 -8.64 1.42
C GLY A 210 11.89 -8.91 1.94
N ASN A 211 11.99 -9.50 3.15
CA ASN A 211 13.26 -9.98 3.65
C ASN A 211 13.84 -11.05 2.70
N GLN A 212 12.98 -11.97 2.28
CA GLN A 212 13.31 -13.06 1.38
C GLN A 212 13.83 -12.58 0.02
N PHE A 213 13.21 -11.53 -0.53
CA PHE A 213 13.66 -10.89 -1.76
C PHE A 213 15.07 -10.30 -1.63
N VAL A 214 15.30 -9.52 -0.57
CA VAL A 214 16.61 -8.89 -0.31
C VAL A 214 17.70 -9.95 -0.13
N GLN A 215 17.44 -11.00 0.66
CA GLN A 215 18.40 -12.09 0.86
C GLN A 215 18.69 -12.86 -0.42
N SER A 216 17.69 -13.07 -1.28
CA SER A 216 17.88 -13.75 -2.57
C SER A 216 18.80 -12.97 -3.50
N ILE A 217 18.75 -11.63 -3.47
CA ILE A 217 19.68 -10.76 -4.21
C ILE A 217 21.10 -10.93 -3.67
N LEU A 218 21.29 -10.87 -2.35
CA LEU A 218 22.61 -10.98 -1.73
C LEU A 218 23.27 -12.36 -1.95
N THR A 219 22.45 -13.42 -2.04
CA THR A 219 22.89 -14.81 -2.21
C THR A 219 22.88 -15.28 -3.68
N ASN A 220 22.53 -14.39 -4.62
CA ASN A 220 22.38 -14.70 -6.05
C ASN A 220 21.43 -15.88 -6.34
N ASP A 221 20.33 -15.97 -5.60
CA ASP A 221 19.31 -17.01 -5.78
C ASP A 221 18.32 -16.63 -6.89
N TYR A 222 18.75 -16.79 -8.14
CA TYR A 222 18.00 -16.38 -9.33
C TYR A 222 16.56 -16.92 -9.42
N PRO A 223 16.28 -18.22 -9.12
CA PRO A 223 14.90 -18.72 -9.12
C PRO A 223 13.98 -17.95 -8.17
N THR A 224 14.48 -17.61 -6.98
CA THR A 224 13.71 -16.88 -5.98
C THR A 224 13.51 -15.43 -6.37
N ILE A 225 14.54 -14.77 -6.93
CA ILE A 225 14.43 -13.40 -7.47
C ILE A 225 13.35 -13.36 -8.56
N MET A 226 13.45 -14.23 -9.58
CA MET A 226 12.48 -14.26 -10.69
C MET A 226 11.08 -14.60 -10.21
N GLY A 227 10.94 -15.60 -9.33
CA GLY A 227 9.66 -16.02 -8.79
C GLY A 227 8.97 -14.92 -7.98
N LEU A 228 9.71 -14.21 -7.12
CA LEU A 228 9.20 -13.06 -6.38
C LEU A 228 8.86 -11.88 -7.30
N THR A 229 9.67 -11.59 -8.32
CA THR A 229 9.36 -10.53 -9.29
C THR A 229 8.06 -10.80 -10.05
N ILE A 230 7.85 -12.03 -10.54
CA ILE A 230 6.61 -12.42 -11.20
C ILE A 230 5.43 -12.36 -10.23
N PHE A 231 5.64 -12.82 -9.00
CA PHE A 231 4.61 -12.77 -7.96
C PHE A 231 4.18 -11.33 -7.64
N TYR A 232 5.12 -10.40 -7.45
CA TYR A 232 4.81 -8.98 -7.27
C TYR A 232 4.10 -8.36 -8.48
N SER A 233 4.53 -8.72 -9.70
CA SER A 233 3.90 -8.25 -10.93
C SER A 233 2.46 -8.76 -11.04
N PHE A 234 2.22 -10.03 -10.72
CA PHE A 234 0.90 -10.62 -10.67
C PHE A 234 0.00 -9.94 -9.61
N LEU A 235 0.50 -9.76 -8.39
CA LEU A 235 -0.23 -9.05 -7.33
C LEU A 235 -0.58 -7.62 -7.73
N LEU A 236 0.35 -6.90 -8.36
CA LEU A 236 0.11 -5.55 -8.88
C LEU A 236 -1.05 -5.54 -9.87
N VAL A 237 -1.04 -6.44 -10.86
CA VAL A 237 -2.10 -6.54 -11.86
C VAL A 237 -3.45 -6.88 -11.21
N VAL A 238 -3.46 -7.82 -10.27
CA VAL A 238 -4.69 -8.21 -9.55
C VAL A 238 -5.25 -7.05 -8.74
N ILE A 239 -4.42 -6.32 -8.00
CA ILE A 239 -4.87 -5.19 -7.19
C ILE A 239 -5.38 -4.05 -8.08
N ILE A 240 -4.67 -3.72 -9.16
CA ILE A 240 -5.14 -2.69 -10.11
C ILE A 240 -6.49 -3.11 -10.71
N LEU A 241 -6.64 -4.36 -11.15
CA LEU A 241 -7.91 -4.86 -11.68
C LEU A 241 -9.05 -4.73 -10.65
N VAL A 242 -8.80 -5.08 -9.38
CA VAL A 242 -9.78 -4.91 -8.31
C VAL A 242 -10.17 -3.44 -8.14
N VAL A 243 -9.20 -2.53 -8.20
CA VAL A 243 -9.43 -1.09 -8.07
C VAL A 243 -10.24 -0.55 -9.24
N ASP A 244 -9.93 -0.96 -10.47
CA ASP A 244 -10.66 -0.55 -11.66
C ASP A 244 -12.12 -1.03 -11.61
N ILE A 245 -12.35 -2.26 -11.15
CA ILE A 245 -13.70 -2.81 -10.93
C ILE A 245 -14.43 -2.00 -9.85
N LEU A 246 -13.78 -1.74 -8.71
CA LEU A 246 -14.37 -0.94 -7.63
C LEU A 246 -14.71 0.47 -8.09
N TYR A 247 -13.85 1.08 -8.90
CA TYR A 247 -14.09 2.40 -9.47
C TYR A 247 -15.33 2.40 -10.36
N GLY A 248 -15.49 1.41 -11.24
CA GLY A 248 -16.68 1.26 -12.09
C GLY A 248 -17.98 0.96 -11.34
N ILE A 249 -17.92 0.42 -10.12
CA ILE A 249 -19.09 0.19 -9.25
C ILE A 249 -19.44 1.45 -8.47
N ILE A 250 -18.44 2.17 -7.96
CA ILE A 250 -18.61 3.30 -7.03
C ILE A 250 -18.94 4.59 -7.78
N ASP A 251 -18.37 4.82 -8.97
CA ASP A 251 -18.63 6.01 -9.77
C ASP A 251 -19.65 5.75 -10.90
N PRO A 252 -20.94 6.11 -10.72
CA PRO A 252 -21.95 5.97 -11.77
C PRO A 252 -21.74 6.92 -12.95
N ARG A 253 -20.88 7.95 -12.85
CA ARG A 253 -20.63 8.91 -13.94
C ARG A 253 -19.92 8.23 -15.12
N ILE A 254 -19.10 7.22 -14.86
CA ILE A 254 -18.42 6.42 -15.90
C ILE A 254 -19.44 5.63 -16.74
N ARG A 255 -20.53 5.16 -16.12
CA ARG A 255 -21.59 4.44 -16.84
C ARG A 255 -22.39 5.33 -17.79
N LEU A 256 -22.44 6.64 -17.54
CA LEU A 256 -23.15 7.61 -18.39
C LEU A 256 -22.34 8.03 -19.63
N GLY A 257 -21.01 7.84 -19.63
CA GLY A 257 -20.13 8.16 -20.76
C GLY A 257 -20.30 7.25 -21.99
N ASN A 258 -20.88 6.05 -21.82
CA ASN A 258 -21.18 5.13 -22.93
C ASN A 258 -22.60 5.30 -23.49
N GLY A 259 -23.33 6.35 -23.09
CA GLY A 259 -24.68 6.67 -23.57
C GLY A 259 -24.76 7.76 -24.64
N GLY A 260 -23.64 8.38 -25.02
CA GLY A 260 -23.56 9.32 -26.14
C GLY A 260 -23.51 8.58 -27.47
N LYS A 261 -24.64 8.00 -27.88
CA LYS A 261 -24.87 7.72 -29.29
C LYS A 261 -25.06 9.06 -30.00
N GLU A 262 -24.28 9.28 -31.05
CA GLU A 262 -24.64 10.16 -32.16
C GLU A 262 -26.06 9.87 -32.66
#